data_AF-A0A962DJB2-F1
#
_entry.id   AF-A0A962DJB2-F1
#
_cell.length_a   1.000
_cell.length_b   1.000
_cell.length_c   1.000
_cell.angle_alpha   90.00
_cell.angle_beta   90.00
_cell.angle_gamma   90.00
#
_symmetry.space_group_name_H-M   'P 1'
#
loop_
_entity.id
_entity.type
_entity.pdbx_description
1 polymer ?
#
loop_
_entity_poly.entity_id
_entity_poly.type
_entity_poly.pdbx_seq_one_letter_code
_entity_poly.pdbx_strand_id
1 'polypeptide(L)' 'PILEINAAHPLLRRLDAEQDEARFADLAQLIFDQASLAEGGQLEDPGAFVQRLNRILLG' A
#
# COMPACT_ATOMS: atom_id res chain seq x y z
N PRO A 1 3.73 -6.07 15.21
CA PRO A 1 4.53 -6.50 14.04
C PRO A 1 5.56 -5.41 13.72
N ILE A 2 6.70 -5.77 13.13
CA ILE A 2 7.67 -4.80 12.64
C ILE A 2 7.50 -4.74 11.13
N LEU A 3 7.23 -3.57 10.57
CA LEU A 3 7.18 -3.38 9.12
C LEU A 3 8.56 -2.97 8.64
N GLU A 4 9.24 -3.87 7.95
CA GLU A 4 10.52 -3.58 7.30
C GLU A 4 10.27 -2.97 5.92
N ILE A 5 10.98 -1.90 5.60
CA ILE A 5 10.80 -1.17 4.35
C ILE A 5 12.10 -1.01 3.56
N ASN A 6 12.01 -1.17 2.24
CA ASN A 6 13.10 -0.84 1.33
C ASN A 6 12.93 0.60 0.83
N ALA A 7 13.70 1.55 1.41
CA ALA A 7 13.64 2.97 1.05
C ALA A 7 14.01 3.25 -0.43
N ALA A 8 14.71 2.34 -1.10
CA ALA A 8 15.01 2.47 -2.53
C ALA A 8 13.86 2.01 -3.44
N HIS A 9 12.82 1.40 -2.89
CA HIS A 9 11.72 0.85 -3.68
C HIS A 9 10.89 1.97 -4.34
N PRO A 10 10.54 1.86 -5.64
CA PRO A 10 9.79 2.90 -6.35
C PRO A 10 8.45 3.27 -5.69
N LEU A 11 7.76 2.31 -5.05
CA LEU A 11 6.50 2.58 -4.34
C LEU A 11 6.68 3.47 -3.12
N LEU A 12 7.81 3.38 -2.41
CA LEU A 12 8.07 4.28 -1.28
C LEU A 12 8.43 5.69 -1.73
N ARG A 13 9.15 5.83 -2.84
CA ARG A 13 9.37 7.16 -3.43
C ARG A 13 8.07 7.80 -3.90
N ARG A 14 7.15 7.00 -4.46
CA ARG A 14 5.82 7.47 -4.83
C ARG A 14 5.01 7.89 -3.60
N LEU A 15 5.09 7.13 -2.50
CA LEU A 15 4.44 7.45 -1.24
C LEU A 15 4.98 8.76 -0.64
N ASP A 16 6.31 8.94 -0.62
CA ASP A 16 6.97 10.15 -0.12
C ASP A 16 6.61 11.41 -0.93
N ALA A 17 6.37 11.27 -2.24
CA ALA A 17 6.01 12.36 -3.12
C ALA A 17 4.49 12.66 -3.16
N GLU A 18 3.65 11.82 -2.55
CA GLU A 18 2.19 11.98 -2.58
C GLU A 18 1.76 13.08 -1.60
N GLN A 19 1.06 14.09 -2.13
CA GLN A 19 0.62 15.27 -1.36
C GLN A 19 -0.84 15.17 -0.95
N ASP A 20 -1.63 14.36 -1.64
CA ASP A 20 -3.02 14.10 -1.27
C ASP A 20 -3.04 13.09 -0.12
N GLU A 21 -3.49 13.52 1.07
CA GLU A 21 -3.54 12.70 2.27
C GLU A 21 -4.38 11.42 2.08
N ALA A 22 -5.46 11.47 1.30
CA ALA A 22 -6.28 10.30 1.04
C ALA A 22 -5.56 9.29 0.15
N ARG A 23 -4.90 9.77 -0.91
CA ARG A 23 -4.07 8.91 -1.78
C ARG A 23 -2.86 8.35 -1.04
N PHE A 24 -2.25 9.15 -0.17
CA PHE A 24 -1.15 8.72 0.69
C PHE A 24 -1.59 7.57 1.61
N ALA A 25 -2.73 7.73 2.29
CA ALA A 25 -3.28 6.70 3.17
C ALA A 25 -3.59 5.39 2.40
N ASP A 26 -4.20 5.51 1.21
CA ASP A 26 -4.49 4.34 0.37
C ASP A 26 -3.22 3.63 -0.08
N LEU A 27 -2.18 4.37 -0.50
CA LEU A 27 -0.91 3.81 -0.95
C LEU A 27 -0.14 3.16 0.22
N ALA A 28 -0.11 3.80 1.39
CA ALA A 28 0.53 3.25 2.59
C ALA A 28 -0.12 1.92 3.01
N GLN A 29 -1.46 1.88 3.05
CA GLN A 29 -2.19 0.66 3.38
C GLN A 29 -1.94 -0.44 2.33
N LEU A 30 -1.92 -0.08 1.05
CA LEU A 30 -1.66 -1.04 -0.02
C LEU A 30 -0.25 -1.66 0.06
N ILE A 31 0.75 -0.87 0.43
CA ILE A 31 2.12 -1.36 0.65
C ILE A 31 2.16 -2.32 1.85
N PHE A 32 1.47 -1.99 2.93
CA PHE A 32 1.37 -2.85 4.12
C PHE A 32 0.66 -4.17 3.81
N ASP A 33 -0.46 -4.13 3.10
CA ASP A 33 -1.23 -5.29 2.70
C ASP A 33 -0.41 -6.21 1.78
N GLN A 34 0.34 -5.63 0.85
CA GLN A 34 1.29 -6.36 -0.01
C GLN A 34 2.40 -7.03 0.80
N ALA A 35 2.98 -6.34 1.78
CA ALA A 35 4.00 -6.91 2.65
C ALA A 35 3.44 -8.10 3.46
N SER A 36 2.23 -7.95 4.03
CA SER A 36 1.56 -9.03 4.76
C SER A 36 1.29 -10.24 3.86
N LEU A 37 0.80 -10.02 2.63
CA LEU A 37 0.59 -11.10 1.66
C LEU A 37 1.91 -11.80 1.27
N ALA A 38 2.99 -11.04 1.08
CA ALA A 38 4.30 -11.58 0.72
C ALA A 38 4.90 -12.46 1.82
N GLU A 39 4.58 -12.18 3.08
CA GLU A 39 4.97 -13.01 4.25
C GLU A 39 4.03 -14.22 4.46
N GLY A 40 3.03 -14.42 3.59
CA GLY A 40 2.05 -15.50 3.71
C GLY A 40 0.88 -15.19 4.65
N GLY A 41 0.75 -13.93 5.07
CA GLY A 41 -0.42 -13.43 5.77
C GLY A 41 -1.68 -13.40 4.89
N GLN A 42 -2.81 -13.13 5.51
CA GLN A 42 -4.09 -12.95 4.83
C GLN A 42 -4.55 -11.50 4.97
N LEU A 43 -5.28 -11.01 3.98
CA LEU A 43 -5.96 -9.73 4.08
C LEU A 43 -7.19 -9.89 4.96
N GLU A 44 -7.39 -8.97 5.90
CA GLU A 44 -8.62 -8.89 6.68
C GLU A 44 -9.84 -8.59 5.79
N ASP A 45 -9.65 -7.72 4.79
CA ASP A 45 -10.67 -7.39 3.79
C ASP A 45 -10.06 -7.34 2.37
N PRO A 46 -10.14 -8.45 1.61
CA PRO A 46 -9.68 -8.49 0.23
C PRO A 46 -10.43 -7.52 -0.71
N GLY A 47 -11.70 -7.22 -0.42
CA GLY A 47 -12.51 -6.31 -1.22
C GLY A 47 -12.02 -4.88 -1.10
N ALA A 48 -11.74 -4.44 0.13
CA ALA A 48 -11.15 -3.12 0.39
C ALA A 48 -9.77 -2.97 -0.25
N PHE A 49 -8.94 -4.02 -0.24
CA PHE A 49 -7.65 -4.01 -0.95
C PHE A 49 -7.82 -3.81 -2.46
N VAL A 50 -8.72 -4.54 -3.11
CA VAL A 50 -8.98 -4.38 -4.55
C VAL A 50 -9.53 -2.98 -4.86
N GLN A 51 -10.40 -2.43 -4.02
CA GLN A 51 -10.91 -1.07 -4.18
C GLN A 51 -9.78 -0.03 -4.08
N ARG A 52 -8.88 -0.14 -3.09
CA ARG A 52 -7.70 0.73 -2.97
C ARG A 52 -6.79 0.61 -4.19
N LEU A 53 -6.50 -0.61 -4.63
CA LEU A 53 -5.69 -0.86 -5.82
C LEU A 53 -6.29 -0.17 -7.05
N ASN A 54 -7.60 -0.33 -7.27
CA ASN A 54 -8.29 0.31 -8.38
C ASN A 54 -8.24 1.84 -8.29
N ARG A 55 -8.39 2.41 -7.10
CA ARG A 55 -8.30 3.86 -6.89
C ARG A 55 -6.91 4.40 -7.23
N ILE A 56 -5.85 3.67 -6.89
CA ILE A 56 -4.45 4.05 -7.19
C ILE A 56 -4.10 3.92 -8.69
N LEU A 57 -4.72 2.95 -9.38
CA LEU A 57 -4.45 2.66 -10.79
C LEU A 57 -5.31 3.46 -11.77
N LEU A 58 -6.56 3.75 -11.40
CA LEU A 58 -7.56 4.35 -12.29
C LEU A 58 -7.94 5.79 -11.90
N GLY A 59 -7.58 6.23 -10.70
CA GLY A 59 -7.79 7.60 -10.19
C GLY A 59 -6.48 8.39 -10.10
#